data_AF-A0A349TL76-F1
#
_entry.id   AF-A0A349TL76-F1
#
_cell.length_a   1.000
_cell.length_b   1.000
_cell.length_c   1.000
_cell.angle_alpha   90.00
_cell.angle_beta   90.00
_cell.angle_gamma   90.00
#
_symmetry.space_group_name_H-M   'P 1'
#
loop_
_entity.id
_entity.type
_entity.pdbx_description
1 polymer ?
#
loop_
_entity_poly.entity_id
_entity_poly.type
_entity_poly.pdbx_seq_one_letter_code
_entity_poly.pdbx_strand_id
1 'polypeptide(L)' 'AEMGVVLYAANEGFLQDIEVEKILDFESALMSYMNSEEASFMEQVNKEGAYTDEVVNKMHQSIEKFKNTQTW' A
#
# COMPACT_ATOMS: atom_id res chain seq x y z
N ALA A 1 -10.58 2.16 0.36
CA ALA A 1 -9.35 1.35 0.57
C ALA A 1 -8.07 2.21 0.56
N GLU A 2 -7.97 3.21 -0.32
CA GLU A 2 -6.74 3.95 -0.65
C GLU A 2 -6.08 4.66 0.54
N MET A 3 -6.82 5.48 1.31
CA MET A 3 -6.25 6.15 2.49
C MET A 3 -5.74 5.19 3.57
N GLY A 4 -6.32 4.00 3.69
CA GLY A 4 -5.92 3.07 4.75
C GLY A 4 -4.58 2.39 4.45
N VAL A 5 -4.23 2.24 3.17
CA VAL A 5 -2.91 1.73 2.76
C VAL A 5 -1.81 2.72 3.15
N VAL A 6 -2.07 4.00 2.95
CA VAL A 6 -1.15 5.09 3.30
C VAL A 6 -0.99 5.21 4.82
N LEU A 7 -2.10 5.13 5.56
CA LEU A 7 -2.09 5.10 7.02
C LEU A 7 -1.34 3.88 7.57
N TYR A 8 -1.51 2.71 6.95
CA TYR A 8 -0.79 1.50 7.35
C TYR A 8 0.70 1.60 7.05
N ALA A 9 1.08 2.08 5.86
CA ALA A 9 2.48 2.32 5.50
C ALA A 9 3.16 3.34 6.45
N ALA A 10 2.43 4.37 6.87
CA ALA A 10 2.91 5.33 7.86
C ALA A 10 3.08 4.70 9.25
N ASN A 11 2.14 3.85 9.68
CA ASN A 11 2.11 3.28 11.01
C ASN A 11 3.15 2.14 11.20
N GLU A 12 3.39 1.36 10.16
CA GLU A 12 4.41 0.28 10.15
C GLU A 12 5.83 0.80 9.90
N GLY A 13 6.01 2.11 9.69
CA GLY A 13 7.32 2.71 9.48
C GLY A 13 7.89 2.56 8.07
N PHE A 14 7.12 2.08 7.09
CA PHE A 14 7.56 1.99 5.69
C PHE A 14 7.93 3.36 5.10
N LEU A 15 7.35 4.44 5.63
CA LEU A 15 7.65 5.82 5.25
C LEU A 15 8.85 6.43 6.00
N GLN A 16 9.40 5.77 7.03
CA GLN A 16 10.52 6.33 7.81
C GLN A 16 11.85 6.35 7.03
N ASP A 17 12.05 5.38 6.13
CA ASP A 17 13.23 5.29 5.27
C ASP A 17 13.09 6.12 3.98
N ILE A 18 11.99 6.87 3.82
CA ILE A 18 11.68 7.61 2.59
C ILE A 18 11.79 9.11 2.88
N GLU A 19 12.51 9.82 2.02
CA GLU A 19 12.64 11.26 2.10
C GLU A 19 11.27 11.94 1.95
N VAL A 20 10.99 13.00 2.71
CA VAL A 20 9.65 13.63 2.74
C VAL A 20 9.17 14.04 1.34
N GLU A 21 10.10 14.50 0.50
CA GLU A 21 9.83 14.90 -0.89
C GLU A 21 9.44 13.70 -1.78
N LYS A 22 9.95 12.50 -1.46
CA LYS A 22 9.70 11.23 -2.13
C LYS A 22 8.44 10.50 -1.65
N ILE A 23 7.85 10.91 -0.53
CA ILE A 23 6.63 10.28 0.01
C ILE A 23 5.46 10.40 -0.97
N LEU A 24 5.34 11.56 -1.63
CA LEU A 24 4.29 11.82 -2.62
C LEU A 24 4.43 10.93 -3.87
N ASP A 25 5.68 10.73 -4.33
CA ASP A 25 5.99 9.82 -5.42
C ASP A 25 5.73 8.35 -5.02
N PHE A 26 6.11 7.98 -3.80
CA PHE A 26 5.81 6.66 -3.23
C PHE A 26 4.31 6.39 -3.15
N GLU A 27 3.52 7.34 -2.67
CA GLU A 27 2.06 7.21 -2.55
C GLU A 27 1.42 7.01 -3.93
N SER A 28 1.80 7.82 -4.92
CA SER A 28 1.31 7.68 -6.30
C SER A 28 1.70 6.34 -6.92
N ALA A 29 2.96 5.94 -6.77
CA ALA A 29 3.46 4.69 -7.31
C ALA A 29 2.84 3.47 -6.62
N LEU A 30 2.66 3.51 -5.29
CA LEU A 30 1.98 2.47 -4.52
C LEU A 30 0.51 2.35 -4.91
N MET A 31 -0.20 3.48 -5.08
CA MET A 31 -1.59 3.46 -5.57
C MET A 31 -1.69 2.90 -6.97
N SER A 32 -0.76 3.26 -7.86
CA SER A 32 -0.74 2.75 -9.23
C SER A 32 -0.42 1.26 -9.26
N TYR A 33 0.48 0.78 -8.41
CA TYR A 33 0.79 -0.63 -8.23
C TYR A 33 -0.41 -1.40 -7.69
N MET A 34 -1.03 -0.91 -6.62
CA MET A 34 -2.20 -1.54 -6.00
C MET A 34 -3.40 -1.60 -6.96
N ASN A 35 -3.60 -0.58 -7.79
CA ASN A 35 -4.65 -0.60 -8.82
C ASN A 35 -4.30 -1.47 -10.03
N SER A 36 -3.03 -1.76 -10.30
CA SER A 36 -2.62 -2.52 -11.49
C SER A 36 -2.36 -4.00 -11.20
N GLU A 37 -1.60 -4.32 -10.15
CA GLU A 37 -1.30 -5.70 -9.73
C GLU A 37 -2.33 -6.25 -8.74
N GLU A 38 -2.80 -5.41 -7.82
CA GLU A 38 -3.69 -5.82 -6.72
C GLU A 38 -5.12 -5.27 -6.88
N ALA A 39 -5.56 -5.04 -8.13
CA ALA A 39 -6.88 -4.47 -8.44
C ALA A 39 -8.03 -5.29 -7.82
N SER A 40 -7.93 -6.62 -7.94
CA SER A 40 -8.87 -7.58 -7.36
C SER A 40 -8.91 -7.51 -5.84
N PHE A 41 -7.75 -7.25 -5.20
CA PHE A 41 -7.66 -7.08 -3.75
C PHE A 41 -8.25 -5.73 -3.32
N MET A 42 -7.99 -4.66 -4.06
CA MET A 42 -8.62 -3.35 -3.83
C MET A 42 -10.15 -3.38 -3.97
N GLU A 43 -10.67 -4.10 -4.97
CA GLU A 43 -12.11 -4.37 -5.08
C GLU A 43 -12.63 -5.14 -3.87
N GLN A 44 -11.91 -6.19 -3.45
CA GLN A 44 -12.30 -7.00 -2.29
C GLN A 44 -12.35 -6.16 -1.01
N VAL A 45 -11.33 -5.33 -0.75
CA VAL A 45 -11.28 -4.41 0.39
C VAL A 45 -12.38 -3.37 0.33
N ASN A 46 -12.68 -2.81 -0.86
CA ASN A 46 -13.78 -1.85 -1.02
C ASN A 46 -15.16 -2.52 -0.85
N LYS A 47 -15.30 -3.80 -1.18
CA LYS A 47 -16.57 -4.53 -1.16
C LYS A 47 -16.89 -5.16 0.19
N GLU A 48 -15.89 -5.75 0.85
CA GLU A 48 -16.03 -6.29 2.21
C GLU A 48 -15.96 -5.18 3.26
N GLY A 49 -15.32 -4.04 2.95
CA GLY A 49 -15.11 -2.96 3.92
C GLY A 49 -14.32 -3.39 5.16
N ALA A 50 -13.77 -4.60 5.13
CA ALA A 50 -13.16 -5.27 6.26
C ALA A 50 -11.65 -5.00 6.23
N TYR A 51 -11.19 -4.19 7.17
CA TYR A 51 -9.79 -4.12 7.59
C TYR A 51 -9.47 -5.31 8.51
N THR A 52 -9.72 -6.53 8.03
CA THR A 52 -9.40 -7.77 8.76
C THR A 52 -7.89 -8.01 8.74
N ASP A 53 -7.37 -8.73 9.73
CA ASP A 53 -5.93 -9.03 9.84
C ASP A 53 -5.35 -9.67 8.56
N GLU A 54 -6.13 -10.49 7.82
CA GLU A 54 -5.71 -11.03 6.52
C GLU A 54 -5.47 -9.94 5.47
N VAL A 55 -6.35 -8.94 5.40
CA VAL A 55 -6.22 -7.79 4.48
C VAL A 55 -4.99 -6.97 4.85
N VAL A 56 -4.78 -6.74 6.14
CA VAL A 56 -3.60 -6.03 6.65
C VAL A 56 -2.30 -6.77 6.29
N ASN A 57 -2.29 -8.09 6.47
CA ASN A 57 -1.13 -8.93 6.15
C ASN A 57 -0.86 -8.96 4.63
N LYS A 58 -1.92 -9.01 3.81
CA LYS A 58 -1.80 -8.90 2.35
C LYS A 58 -1.27 -7.53 1.93
N MET A 59 -1.78 -6.45 2.53
CA MET A 59 -1.26 -5.10 2.30
C MET A 59 0.22 -4.99 2.66
N HIS A 60 0.64 -5.57 3.80
CA HIS A 60 2.05 -5.62 4.19
C HIS A 60 2.90 -6.31 3.13
N GLN A 61 2.48 -7.50 2.68
CA GLN A 61 3.19 -8.23 1.63
C GLN A 61 3.24 -7.46 0.31
N SER A 62 2.14 -6.81 -0.09
CA SER A 62 2.09 -6.01 -1.31
C SER A 62 3.00 -4.78 -1.22
N ILE A 63 3.08 -4.11 -0.07
CA ILE A 63 4.00 -2.99 0.17
C ILE A 63 5.46 -3.46 0.18
N GLU A 64 5.78 -4.60 0.81
CA GLU A 64 7.12 -5.20 0.75
C GLU A 64 7.50 -5.60 -0.68
N LYS A 65 6.57 -6.21 -1.42
CA LYS A 65 6.78 -6.54 -2.84
C LYS A 65 7.06 -5.29 -3.63
N PHE A 66 6.22 -4.27 -3.50
CA PHE A 66 6.38 -2.97 -4.15
C PHE A 66 7.75 -2.35 -3.83
N LYS A 67 8.18 -2.38 -2.56
CA LYS A 67 9.51 -1.90 -2.15
C LYS A 67 10.66 -2.66 -2.83
N ASN A 68 10.46 -3.94 -3.17
CA ASN A 68 11.47 -4.77 -3.82
C ASN A 68 11.44 -4.69 -5.35
N THR A 69 10.26 -4.48 -5.96
CA THR A 69 10.08 -4.50 -7.42
C THR A 69 10.14 -3.12 -8.06
N GLN A 70 9.65 -2.08 -7.39
CA GLN A 70 9.69 -0.72 -7.91
C GLN A 70 10.77 0.10 -7.23
N THR A 71 11.34 1.02 -8.01
CA THR A 71 12.26 2.05 -7.53
C THR A 71 11.49 3.37 -7.61
N TRP A 72 11.31 4.07 -6.48
CA TRP A 72 10.55 5.32 -6.38
C TRP A 72 11.46 6.53 -6.13
#